data_AF-A0A5A7RFS6-F1
#
_entry.id   AF-A0A5A7RFS6-F1
#
_cell.length_a   1.000
_cell.length_b   1.000
_cell.length_c   1.000
_cell.angle_alpha   90.00
_cell.angle_beta   90.00
_cell.angle_gamma   90.00
#
_symmetry.space_group_name_H-M   'P 1'
#
loop_
_entity.id
_entity.type
_entity.pdbx_description
1 polymer ?
#
loop_
_entity_poly.entity_id
_entity_poly.type
_entity_poly.pdbx_seq_one_letter_code
_entity_poly.pdbx_strand_id
1 'polypeptide(L)'
;MAHPPALPALGDYVAPNLILTGIDVDEIPDGAIPTDEQIVRECHRRKTFEKQSEVMPINAADAAAAEIRYNSVLMRRNNGGMVLVHPDLMAMFDPDLMAIFETLRDGQKEIKDRQQAQQLAHERLQVEVQEGHARLQRAIYDVNTKLDASIRANAARSVNRSIRYNQPDLAFGILPKIIAGHPFVDPPPNVPGVDFNNQVYQVGANPPNGLFPLNFREFGNMRIDVANSPSRLRGLFWFYNDPRLFIPNNATNERCSEGWDNFKRYIRK
;
A
#
# COMPACT_ATOMS: atom_id res chain seq x y z
N MET A 1 24.43 -2.89 26.39
CA MET A 1 24.72 -1.64 25.65
C MET A 1 25.16 -2.05 24.26
N ALA A 2 24.70 -1.38 23.20
CA ALA A 2 25.22 -1.66 21.86
C ALA A 2 26.65 -1.11 21.82
N HIS A 3 27.62 -1.98 21.55
CA HIS A 3 29.01 -1.54 21.44
C HIS A 3 29.16 -0.69 20.16
N PRO A 4 29.95 0.40 20.19
CA PRO A 4 30.13 1.25 19.03
C PRO A 4 30.80 0.44 17.89
N PRO A 5 30.28 0.48 16.65
CA PRO A 5 30.73 -0.38 15.56
C PRO A 5 32.22 -0.20 15.27
N ALA A 6 32.94 -1.30 14.99
CA ALA A 6 34.37 -1.34 14.71
C ALA A 6 34.81 -0.28 13.69
N LEU A 7 35.97 0.33 13.91
CA LEU A 7 36.54 1.34 13.02
C LEU A 7 37.64 0.67 12.17
N PRO A 8 37.41 0.42 10.86
CA PRO A 8 38.34 -0.33 10.03
C PRO A 8 39.65 0.42 9.81
N ALA A 9 40.75 -0.26 9.53
CA ALA A 9 42.00 0.39 9.14
C ALA A 9 41.82 1.26 7.87
N LEU A 10 42.50 2.39 7.79
CA LEU A 10 42.57 3.20 6.57
C LEU A 10 44.04 3.47 6.24
N GLY A 11 44.43 3.08 5.02
CA GLY A 11 45.72 3.42 4.44
C GLY A 11 45.58 4.49 3.36
N ASP A 12 46.49 4.47 2.39
CA ASP A 12 46.50 5.37 1.25
C ASP A 12 45.17 5.34 0.50
N TYR A 13 44.57 6.52 0.30
CA TYR A 13 43.32 6.65 -0.42
C TYR A 13 43.60 7.12 -1.85
N VAL A 14 43.26 6.29 -2.82
CA VAL A 14 43.44 6.58 -4.25
C VAL A 14 42.09 6.91 -4.87
N ALA A 15 41.88 8.20 -5.15
CA ALA A 15 40.78 8.66 -6.01
C ALA A 15 41.29 8.85 -7.45
N PRO A 16 40.42 8.92 -8.47
CA PRO A 16 40.81 9.00 -9.88
C PRO A 16 41.83 10.09 -10.23
N ASN A 17 41.96 11.15 -9.41
CA ASN A 17 42.88 12.26 -9.60
C ASN A 17 43.71 12.61 -8.34
N LEU A 18 43.75 11.74 -7.33
CA LEU A 18 44.38 12.03 -6.04
C LEU A 18 44.97 10.77 -5.41
N ILE A 19 46.24 10.83 -5.05
CA ILE A 19 46.87 9.86 -4.14
C ILE A 19 47.00 10.55 -2.80
N LEU A 20 46.17 10.16 -1.84
CA LEU A 20 46.40 10.48 -0.44
C LEU A 20 47.41 9.47 0.09
N THR A 21 48.69 9.82 0.07
CA THR A 21 49.72 9.02 0.76
C THR A 21 49.42 9.01 2.25
N GLY A 22 49.16 7.82 2.76
CA GLY A 22 48.45 7.52 3.98
C GLY A 22 49.30 7.77 5.21
N ILE A 23 48.65 8.38 6.19
CA ILE A 23 48.99 8.15 7.57
C ILE A 23 48.18 6.92 7.93
N ASP A 24 48.84 5.76 7.99
CA ASP A 24 48.20 4.51 8.37
C ASP A 24 47.52 4.70 9.72
N VAL A 25 46.19 4.61 9.72
CA VAL A 25 45.41 4.49 10.95
C VAL A 25 44.97 3.05 11.09
N ASP A 26 45.42 2.45 12.18
CA ASP A 26 45.12 1.05 12.50
C ASP A 26 43.62 0.85 12.73
N GLU A 27 43.18 -0.40 12.55
CA GLU A 27 41.84 -0.80 12.96
C GLU A 27 41.69 -0.67 14.48
N ILE A 28 40.55 -0.13 14.91
CA ILE A 28 40.17 -0.10 16.32
C ILE A 28 39.01 -1.09 16.50
N PRO A 29 39.29 -2.25 17.13
CA PRO A 29 38.28 -3.28 17.36
C PRO A 29 37.07 -2.75 18.13
N ASP A 30 35.98 -3.48 18.05
CA ASP A 30 34.79 -3.16 18.84
C ASP A 30 35.11 -3.18 20.35
N GLY A 31 34.65 -2.16 21.08
CA GLY A 31 34.90 -1.98 22.51
C GLY A 31 36.33 -1.57 22.92
N ALA A 32 37.29 -1.49 22.01
CA ALA A 32 38.67 -1.10 22.34
C ALA A 32 38.79 0.42 22.59
N ILE A 33 39.55 0.79 23.64
CA ILE A 33 39.92 2.18 23.94
C ILE A 33 41.09 2.57 23.02
N PRO A 34 40.96 3.61 22.19
CA PRO A 34 42.05 4.07 21.33
C PRO A 34 43.27 4.49 22.15
N THR A 35 44.45 4.13 21.67
CA THR A 35 45.74 4.58 22.23
C THR A 35 46.02 6.03 21.86
N ASP A 36 46.90 6.70 22.60
CA ASP A 36 47.30 8.08 22.27
C ASP A 36 47.96 8.15 20.89
N GLU A 37 48.70 7.11 20.49
CA GLU A 37 49.28 7.00 19.15
C GLU A 37 48.20 6.92 18.05
N GLN A 38 47.13 6.15 18.27
CA GLN A 38 46.00 6.07 17.34
C GLN A 38 45.25 7.40 17.22
N ILE A 39 45.11 8.16 18.31
CA ILE A 39 44.50 9.50 18.31
C ILE A 39 45.37 10.48 17.52
N VAL A 40 46.69 10.43 17.70
CA VAL A 40 47.65 11.28 16.97
C VAL A 40 47.63 10.96 15.48
N ARG A 41 47.62 9.67 15.10
CA ARG A 41 47.51 9.23 13.70
C ARG A 41 46.21 9.71 13.05
N GLU A 42 45.07 9.60 13.73
CA GLU A 42 43.77 10.06 13.22
C GLU A 42 43.69 11.60 13.14
N CYS A 43 44.28 12.33 14.10
CA CYS A 43 44.42 13.79 14.06
C CYS A 43 45.29 14.25 12.89
N HIS A 44 46.39 13.54 12.64
CA HIS A 44 47.28 13.83 11.51
C HIS A 44 46.58 13.54 10.18
N ARG A 45 45.80 12.45 10.09
CA ARG A 45 44.97 12.13 8.92
C ARG A 45 43.97 13.24 8.64
N ARG A 46 43.23 13.70 9.66
CA ARG A 46 42.28 14.82 9.56
C ARG A 46 42.94 16.09 9.02
N LYS A 47 44.07 16.50 9.59
CA LYS A 47 44.80 17.71 9.16
C LYS A 47 45.30 17.61 7.71
N THR A 48 45.62 16.40 7.25
CA THR A 48 46.05 16.16 5.88
C THR A 48 44.88 16.30 4.91
N PHE A 49 43.70 15.77 5.28
CA PHE A 49 42.44 15.99 4.56
C PHE A 49 42.05 17.48 4.49
N GLU A 50 42.17 18.23 5.60
CA GLU A 50 41.89 19.68 5.64
C GLU A 50 42.85 20.47 4.74
N LYS A 51 44.16 20.22 4.81
CA LYS A 51 45.13 20.90 3.95
C LYS A 51 44.93 20.61 2.45
N GLN A 52 44.41 19.43 2.12
CA GLN A 52 44.15 19.07 0.73
C GLN A 52 42.81 19.61 0.22
N SER A 53 41.82 19.79 1.07
CA SER A 53 40.57 20.46 0.70
C SER A 53 40.77 21.93 0.33
N GLU A 54 41.84 22.56 0.85
CA GLU A 54 42.28 23.91 0.46
C GLU A 54 42.88 23.96 -0.95
N VAL A 55 43.43 22.85 -1.46
CA VAL A 55 44.12 22.78 -2.76
C VAL A 55 43.21 22.21 -3.86
N MET A 56 42.29 21.31 -3.52
CA MET A 56 41.27 20.78 -4.41
C MET A 56 39.96 20.48 -3.65
N PRO A 57 38.79 20.78 -4.24
CA PRO A 57 37.50 20.57 -3.58
C PRO A 57 37.24 19.07 -3.37
N ILE A 58 37.25 18.65 -2.10
CA ILE A 58 36.83 17.30 -1.67
C ILE A 58 35.30 17.26 -1.62
N ASN A 59 34.69 16.12 -1.97
CA ASN A 59 33.25 15.93 -1.86
C ASN A 59 32.81 16.05 -0.38
N ALA A 60 31.70 16.76 -0.14
CA ALA A 60 31.14 16.98 1.20
C ALA A 60 30.85 15.67 1.96
N ALA A 61 30.52 14.58 1.25
CA ALA A 61 30.30 13.27 1.86
C ALA A 61 31.58 12.69 2.50
N ASP A 62 32.73 12.84 1.83
CA ASP A 62 34.01 12.32 2.31
C ASP A 62 34.54 13.16 3.49
N ALA A 63 34.33 14.48 3.44
CA ALA A 63 34.65 15.37 4.55
C ALA A 63 33.81 15.06 5.80
N ALA A 64 32.50 14.83 5.62
CA ALA A 64 31.61 14.44 6.71
C ALA A 64 32.00 13.07 7.32
N ALA A 65 32.33 12.09 6.48
CA ALA A 65 32.77 10.77 6.93
C ALA A 65 34.09 10.85 7.72
N ALA A 66 35.04 11.69 7.30
CA ALA A 66 36.30 11.89 8.01
C ALA A 66 36.09 12.50 9.40
N GLU A 67 35.22 13.50 9.52
CA GLU A 67 34.92 14.17 10.79
C GLU A 67 34.15 13.24 11.75
N ILE A 68 33.21 12.44 11.23
CA ILE A 68 32.48 11.44 12.00
C ILE A 68 33.44 10.40 12.60
N ARG A 69 34.44 9.95 11.83
CA ARG A 69 35.43 8.98 12.32
C ARG A 69 36.32 9.59 13.41
N TYR A 70 36.86 10.79 13.20
CA TYR A 70 37.69 11.47 14.20
C TYR A 70 36.95 11.66 15.52
N ASN A 71 35.70 12.13 15.45
CA ASN A 71 34.86 12.29 16.64
C ASN A 71 34.54 10.93 17.29
N SER A 72 34.37 9.86 16.52
CA SER A 72 34.18 8.50 17.05
C SER A 72 35.41 8.00 17.83
N VAL A 73 36.63 8.30 17.37
CA VAL A 73 37.88 7.95 18.08
C VAL A 73 37.99 8.72 19.40
N LEU A 74 37.75 10.03 19.39
CA LEU A 74 37.78 10.84 20.63
C LEU A 74 36.70 10.41 21.63
N MET A 75 35.49 10.15 21.16
CA MET A 75 34.39 9.68 22.00
C MET A 75 34.69 8.32 22.62
N ARG A 76 35.34 7.39 21.90
CA ARG A 76 35.79 6.12 22.46
C ARG A 76 36.87 6.28 23.53
N ARG A 77 37.78 7.26 23.41
CA ARG A 77 38.77 7.56 24.45
C ARG A 77 38.12 8.15 25.70
N ASN A 78 37.23 9.12 25.52
CA ASN A 78 36.50 9.74 26.63
C ASN A 78 35.55 8.76 27.34
N ASN A 79 34.83 7.92 26.58
CA ASN A 79 33.95 6.92 27.15
C ASN A 79 34.73 5.72 27.72
N GLY A 80 35.85 5.33 27.12
CA GLY A 80 36.75 4.30 27.64
C GLY A 80 37.40 4.71 28.96
N GLY A 81 37.75 5.99 29.11
CA GLY A 81 38.21 6.57 30.37
C GLY A 81 37.13 6.63 31.45
N MET A 82 35.84 6.75 31.08
CA MET A 82 34.73 6.67 32.03
C MET A 82 34.39 5.24 32.48
N VAL A 83 34.89 4.20 31.81
CA VAL A 83 34.56 2.80 32.14
C VAL A 83 35.57 2.17 33.12
N LEU A 84 36.71 2.82 33.37
CA LEU A 84 37.68 2.38 34.39
C LEU A 84 37.71 3.36 35.57
N VAL A 85 36.61 3.42 36.32
CA VAL A 85 36.71 3.90 37.70
C VAL A 85 37.47 2.83 38.47
N HIS A 86 38.73 3.12 38.82
CA HIS A 86 39.59 2.27 39.63
C HIS A 86 38.83 1.85 40.92
N PRO A 87 38.90 0.58 41.37
CA PRO A 87 38.21 0.14 42.60
C PRO A 87 38.57 1.00 43.82
N ASP A 88 39.78 1.57 43.85
CA ASP A 88 40.23 2.47 44.92
C ASP A 88 39.63 3.88 44.86
N LEU A 89 39.15 4.33 43.69
CA LEU A 89 38.39 5.57 43.55
C LEU A 89 36.93 5.37 43.98
N MET A 90 36.36 4.18 43.74
CA MET A 90 35.03 3.79 44.22
C MET A 90 34.92 3.77 45.75
N ALA A 91 36.02 3.46 46.45
CA ALA A 91 36.11 3.52 47.92
C ALA A 91 36.23 4.95 48.47
N MET A 92 36.47 5.95 47.60
CA MET A 92 36.74 7.34 47.96
C MET A 92 35.56 8.27 47.69
N PHE A 93 34.52 7.79 46.99
CA PHE A 93 33.29 8.53 46.77
C PHE A 93 32.34 8.39 47.95
N ASP A 94 31.83 9.54 48.41
CA ASP A 94 30.77 9.62 49.42
C ASP A 94 29.58 8.74 49.01
N PRO A 95 28.97 7.93 49.90
CA PRO A 95 27.76 7.15 49.63
C PRO A 95 26.67 7.93 48.88
N ASP A 96 26.55 9.23 49.15
CA ASP A 96 25.61 10.12 48.48
C ASP A 96 25.89 10.27 46.98
N LEU A 97 27.16 10.27 46.58
CA LEU A 97 27.57 10.33 45.17
C LEU A 97 27.25 9.04 44.41
N MET A 98 27.38 7.89 45.08
CA MET A 98 27.01 6.59 44.50
C MET A 98 25.49 6.47 44.30
N ALA A 99 24.70 6.94 45.26
CA ALA A 99 23.24 7.01 45.12
C ALA A 99 22.83 7.90 43.93
N ILE A 100 23.54 9.02 43.69
CA ILE A 100 23.30 9.88 42.52
C ILE A 100 23.61 9.13 41.22
N PHE A 101 24.73 8.40 41.13
CA PHE A 101 25.06 7.64 39.92
C PHE A 101 24.06 6.51 39.62
N GLU A 102 23.58 5.80 40.65
CA GLU A 102 22.54 4.79 40.49
C GLU A 102 21.22 5.41 39.98
N THR A 103 20.81 6.53 40.58
CA THR A 103 19.61 7.28 40.14
C THR A 103 19.74 7.76 38.70
N LEU A 104 20.92 8.25 38.30
CA LEU A 104 21.19 8.66 36.92
C LEU A 104 21.16 7.48 35.95
N ARG A 105 21.73 6.33 36.33
CA ARG A 105 21.71 5.12 35.50
C ARG A 105 20.29 4.61 35.29
N ASP A 106 19.48 4.60 36.35
CA ASP A 106 18.10 4.16 36.30
C ASP A 106 17.25 5.14 35.49
N GLY A 107 17.47 6.45 35.63
CA GLY A 107 16.86 7.47 34.78
C GLY A 107 17.24 7.33 33.30
N GLN A 108 18.51 7.03 32.99
CA GLN A 108 18.94 6.76 31.61
C GLN A 108 18.27 5.52 31.03
N LYS A 109 18.14 4.45 31.82
CA LYS A 109 17.43 3.24 31.42
C LYS A 109 15.96 3.55 31.13
N GLU A 110 15.29 4.27 32.03
CA GLU A 110 13.88 4.64 31.86
C GLU A 110 13.67 5.50 30.59
N ILE A 111 14.53 6.49 30.35
CA ILE A 111 14.47 7.31 29.13
C ILE A 111 14.60 6.43 27.88
N LYS A 112 15.53 5.48 27.89
CA LYS A 112 15.74 4.57 26.76
C LYS A 112 14.52 3.67 26.53
N ASP A 113 13.96 3.11 27.60
CA ASP A 113 12.78 2.25 27.54
C ASP A 113 11.57 3.04 27.02
N ARG A 114 11.40 4.30 27.47
CA ARG A 114 10.36 5.21 26.96
C ARG A 114 10.56 5.56 25.48
N GLN A 115 11.80 5.81 25.04
CA GLN A 115 12.09 6.07 23.63
C GLN A 115 11.76 4.87 22.75
N GLN A 116 12.12 3.66 23.18
CA GLN A 116 11.79 2.43 22.47
C GLN A 116 10.27 2.20 22.42
N ALA A 117 9.56 2.43 23.53
CA ALA A 117 8.11 2.34 23.57
C ALA A 117 7.45 3.37 22.63
N GLN A 118 7.98 4.60 22.58
CA GLN A 118 7.49 5.63 21.66
C GLN A 118 7.73 5.27 20.19
N GLN A 119 8.89 4.71 19.85
CA GLN A 119 9.18 4.23 18.49
C GLN A 119 8.21 3.12 18.07
N LEU A 120 7.99 2.13 18.92
CA LEU A 120 7.03 1.06 18.67
C LEU A 120 5.59 1.58 18.54
N ALA A 121 5.19 2.55 19.37
CA ALA A 121 3.87 3.17 19.28
C ALA A 121 3.71 3.94 17.96
N HIS A 122 4.76 4.65 17.53
CA HIS A 122 4.76 5.37 16.27
C HIS A 122 4.66 4.43 15.06
N GLU A 123 5.41 3.32 15.05
CA GLU A 123 5.31 2.29 14.00
C GLU A 123 3.90 1.69 13.91
N ARG A 124 3.29 1.37 15.05
CA ARG A 124 1.91 0.86 15.08
C ARG A 124 0.90 1.85 14.51
N LEU A 125 1.01 3.11 14.89
CA LEU A 125 0.15 4.19 14.37
C LEU A 125 0.33 4.35 12.85
N GLN A 126 1.56 4.25 12.34
CA GLN A 126 1.80 4.31 10.90
C GLN A 126 1.11 3.17 10.15
N VAL A 127 1.18 1.94 10.68
CA VAL A 127 0.47 0.79 10.08
C VAL A 127 -1.03 1.00 10.10
N GLU A 128 -1.60 1.43 11.22
CA GLU A 128 -3.04 1.68 11.35
C GLU A 128 -3.52 2.76 10.38
N VAL A 129 -2.77 3.85 10.24
CA VAL A 129 -3.07 4.93 9.28
C VAL A 129 -3.00 4.42 7.84
N GLN A 130 -1.99 3.62 7.49
CA GLN A 130 -1.87 3.03 6.15
C GLN A 130 -3.03 2.09 5.83
N GLU A 131 -3.41 1.22 6.77
CA GLU A 131 -4.57 0.35 6.61
C GLU A 131 -5.86 1.15 6.47
N GLY A 132 -6.05 2.17 7.30
CA GLY A 132 -7.19 3.08 7.23
C GLY A 132 -7.28 3.76 5.88
N HIS A 133 -6.14 4.25 5.36
CA HIS A 133 -6.08 4.87 4.04
C HIS A 133 -6.44 3.90 2.92
N ALA A 134 -5.91 2.67 2.95
CA ALA A 134 -6.24 1.64 1.96
C ALA A 134 -7.73 1.26 1.98
N ARG A 135 -8.35 1.17 3.17
CA ARG A 135 -9.79 0.92 3.31
C ARG A 135 -10.62 2.06 2.73
N LEU A 136 -10.24 3.31 3.02
CA LEU A 136 -10.93 4.50 2.50
C LEU A 136 -10.82 4.57 0.97
N GLN A 137 -9.64 4.33 0.40
CA GLN A 137 -9.44 4.31 -1.05
C GLN A 137 -10.34 3.27 -1.74
N ARG A 138 -10.44 2.05 -1.19
CA ARG A 138 -11.36 1.03 -1.71
C ARG A 138 -12.82 1.47 -1.63
N ALA A 139 -13.24 2.04 -0.49
CA ALA A 139 -14.60 2.53 -0.32
C ALA A 139 -14.95 3.63 -1.33
N ILE A 140 -14.03 4.58 -1.56
CA ILE A 140 -14.20 5.63 -2.58
C ILE A 140 -14.33 5.03 -3.97
N TYR A 141 -13.45 4.09 -4.32
CA TYR A 141 -13.50 3.40 -5.62
C TYR A 141 -14.84 2.67 -5.83
N ASP A 142 -15.33 1.96 -4.83
CA ASP A 142 -16.60 1.22 -4.89
C ASP A 142 -17.79 2.18 -5.05
N VAL A 143 -17.80 3.29 -4.33
CA VAL A 143 -18.85 4.32 -4.44
C VAL A 143 -18.84 4.96 -5.82
N ASN A 144 -17.66 5.35 -6.33
CA ASN A 144 -17.53 5.95 -7.66
C ASN A 144 -17.99 5.00 -8.76
N THR A 145 -17.62 3.71 -8.68
CA THR A 145 -18.02 2.69 -9.65
C THR A 145 -19.54 2.49 -9.65
N LYS A 146 -20.18 2.44 -8.48
CA LYS A 146 -21.64 2.33 -8.35
C LYS A 146 -22.36 3.59 -8.86
N LEU A 147 -21.81 4.76 -8.60
CA LEU A 147 -22.37 6.02 -9.07
C LEU A 147 -22.31 6.12 -10.60
N ASP A 148 -21.15 5.83 -11.21
CA ASP A 148 -21.00 5.80 -12.67
C ASP A 148 -21.98 4.81 -13.32
N ALA A 149 -22.04 3.58 -12.80
CA ALA A 149 -22.98 2.56 -13.30
C ALA A 149 -24.44 3.05 -13.20
N SER A 150 -24.81 3.73 -12.11
CA SER A 150 -26.15 4.27 -11.91
C SER A 150 -26.46 5.42 -12.88
N ILE A 151 -25.51 6.33 -13.11
CA ILE A 151 -25.65 7.43 -14.08
C ILE A 151 -25.85 6.85 -15.48
N ARG A 152 -25.00 5.91 -15.90
CA ARG A 152 -25.11 5.23 -17.19
C ARG A 152 -26.43 4.48 -17.35
N ALA A 153 -26.87 3.76 -16.32
CA ALA A 153 -28.15 3.06 -16.35
C ALA A 153 -29.33 4.03 -16.49
N ASN A 154 -29.30 5.16 -15.79
CA ASN A 154 -30.36 6.18 -15.89
C ASN A 154 -30.35 6.90 -17.24
N ALA A 155 -29.16 7.20 -17.79
CA ALA A 155 -29.03 7.73 -19.14
C ALA A 155 -29.60 6.76 -20.18
N ALA A 156 -29.23 5.47 -20.09
CA ALA A 156 -29.76 4.42 -20.95
C ALA A 156 -31.30 4.29 -20.85
N ARG A 157 -31.85 4.32 -19.64
CA ARG A 157 -33.31 4.33 -19.42
C ARG A 157 -33.99 5.55 -20.03
N SER A 158 -33.38 6.73 -19.94
CA SER A 158 -33.89 7.95 -20.57
C SER A 158 -33.99 7.80 -22.09
N VAL A 159 -32.93 7.28 -22.72
CA VAL A 159 -32.93 6.94 -24.16
C VAL A 159 -34.02 5.91 -24.48
N ASN A 160 -34.07 4.80 -23.75
CA ASN A 160 -35.05 3.73 -23.95
C ASN A 160 -36.51 4.19 -23.74
N ARG A 161 -36.73 5.21 -22.89
CA ARG A 161 -38.04 5.81 -22.71
C ARG A 161 -38.47 6.60 -23.93
N SER A 162 -37.54 7.30 -24.57
CA SER A 162 -37.78 8.14 -25.76
C SER A 162 -38.12 7.33 -27.01
N ILE A 163 -37.60 6.11 -27.13
CA ILE A 163 -37.87 5.22 -28.26
C ILE A 163 -39.34 4.77 -28.21
N ARG A 164 -40.04 4.99 -29.33
CA ARG A 164 -41.47 4.66 -29.47
C ARG A 164 -41.65 3.34 -30.19
N TYR A 165 -42.84 2.74 -30.03
CA TYR A 165 -43.16 1.44 -30.63
C TYR A 165 -43.10 1.43 -32.16
N ASN A 166 -43.38 2.57 -32.81
CA ASN A 166 -43.28 2.74 -34.26
C ASN A 166 -41.83 2.96 -34.75
N GLN A 167 -40.83 2.88 -33.87
CA GLN A 167 -39.42 2.94 -34.19
C GLN A 167 -38.73 1.64 -33.76
N PRO A 168 -39.14 0.48 -34.31
CA PRO A 168 -38.75 -0.82 -33.77
C PRO A 168 -37.26 -1.14 -33.91
N ASP A 169 -36.58 -0.44 -34.82
CA ASP A 169 -35.19 -0.69 -35.19
C ASP A 169 -34.18 0.22 -34.49
N LEU A 170 -34.64 1.25 -33.74
CA LEU A 170 -33.75 2.10 -32.96
C LEU A 170 -33.13 1.33 -31.80
N ALA A 171 -31.81 1.43 -31.67
CA ALA A 171 -31.05 0.72 -30.67
C ALA A 171 -31.38 1.23 -29.25
N PHE A 172 -31.57 0.30 -28.32
CA PHE A 172 -31.66 0.61 -26.91
C PHE A 172 -30.30 1.05 -26.36
N GLY A 173 -30.34 1.99 -25.42
CA GLY A 173 -29.25 2.21 -24.49
C GLY A 173 -29.07 0.97 -23.62
N ILE A 174 -27.85 0.47 -23.55
CA ILE A 174 -27.48 -0.70 -22.76
C ILE A 174 -27.43 -0.33 -21.27
N LEU A 175 -28.14 -1.08 -20.43
CA LEU A 175 -28.10 -0.88 -18.98
C LEU A 175 -26.95 -1.69 -18.39
N PRO A 176 -25.94 -1.06 -17.76
CA PRO A 176 -24.91 -1.79 -17.04
C PRO A 176 -25.45 -2.41 -15.75
N LYS A 177 -24.72 -3.38 -15.21
CA LYS A 177 -24.97 -3.98 -13.91
C LYS A 177 -24.77 -2.95 -12.79
N ILE A 178 -25.77 -2.77 -11.94
CA ILE A 178 -25.73 -1.80 -10.83
C ILE A 178 -25.69 -2.45 -9.44
N ILE A 179 -26.13 -3.70 -9.33
CA ILE A 179 -26.10 -4.50 -8.08
C ILE A 179 -24.99 -5.52 -8.20
N ALA A 180 -24.13 -5.62 -7.18
CA ALA A 180 -23.01 -6.56 -7.16
C ALA A 180 -23.48 -8.03 -6.99
N GLY A 181 -22.62 -8.97 -7.40
CA GLY A 181 -22.85 -10.40 -7.23
C GLY A 181 -23.99 -10.98 -8.08
N HIS A 182 -24.28 -12.26 -7.89
CA HIS A 182 -25.32 -13.00 -8.61
C HIS A 182 -26.27 -13.67 -7.60
N PRO A 183 -27.57 -13.80 -7.92
CA PRO A 183 -28.57 -14.33 -6.98
C PRO A 183 -28.38 -15.82 -6.66
N PHE A 184 -27.72 -16.56 -7.54
CA PHE A 184 -27.38 -17.98 -7.35
C PHE A 184 -26.06 -18.29 -8.08
N VAL A 185 -25.33 -19.28 -7.55
CA VAL A 185 -23.97 -19.66 -7.97
C VAL A 185 -24.01 -20.69 -9.12
N ASP A 186 -22.90 -20.74 -9.85
CA ASP A 186 -22.60 -21.55 -11.03
C ASP A 186 -23.25 -22.95 -11.12
N PRO A 187 -23.64 -23.39 -12.34
CA PRO A 187 -23.40 -22.68 -13.59
C PRO A 187 -24.41 -21.54 -13.82
N PRO A 188 -24.02 -20.48 -14.56
CA PRO A 188 -24.96 -19.50 -15.06
C PRO A 188 -26.10 -20.20 -15.82
N PRO A 189 -27.30 -19.60 -15.87
CA PRO A 189 -28.41 -20.19 -16.58
C PRO A 189 -28.06 -20.41 -18.06
N ASN A 190 -28.34 -21.60 -18.58
CA ASN A 190 -28.11 -21.93 -19.98
C ASN A 190 -29.11 -21.17 -20.86
N VAL A 191 -28.67 -20.07 -21.46
CA VAL A 191 -29.47 -19.26 -22.38
C VAL A 191 -28.92 -19.48 -23.80
N PRO A 192 -29.72 -20.01 -24.74
CA PRO A 192 -29.27 -20.25 -26.10
C PRO A 192 -28.70 -19.00 -26.77
N GLY A 193 -27.51 -19.13 -27.34
CA GLY A 193 -26.80 -18.05 -28.04
C GLY A 193 -26.20 -16.97 -27.12
N VAL A 194 -26.22 -17.16 -25.80
CA VAL A 194 -25.60 -16.23 -24.83
C VAL A 194 -24.45 -16.94 -24.15
N ASP A 195 -23.27 -16.34 -24.27
CA ASP A 195 -22.06 -16.82 -23.65
C ASP A 195 -21.79 -16.07 -22.33
N PHE A 196 -22.18 -16.71 -21.23
CA PHE A 196 -21.74 -16.34 -19.90
C PHE A 196 -20.36 -16.97 -19.70
N ASN A 197 -19.30 -16.27 -20.10
CA ASN A 197 -17.90 -16.71 -20.14
C ASN A 197 -17.27 -17.12 -18.77
N ASN A 198 -18.04 -17.66 -17.82
CA ASN A 198 -17.68 -17.93 -16.42
C ASN A 198 -17.04 -16.70 -15.72
N GLN A 199 -17.41 -15.49 -16.17
CA GLN A 199 -16.93 -14.25 -15.60
C GLN A 199 -17.87 -13.76 -14.51
N VAL A 200 -17.30 -13.38 -13.35
CA VAL A 200 -18.02 -12.61 -12.34
C VAL A 200 -18.25 -11.21 -12.91
N TYR A 201 -19.48 -10.89 -13.28
CA TYR A 201 -19.82 -9.56 -13.79
C TYR A 201 -19.80 -8.56 -12.64
N GLN A 202 -18.86 -7.61 -12.69
CA GLN A 202 -18.76 -6.54 -11.70
C GLN A 202 -19.78 -5.43 -11.97
N VAL A 203 -20.00 -4.57 -10.97
CA VAL A 203 -20.78 -3.33 -11.16
C VAL A 203 -20.16 -2.50 -12.29
N GLY A 204 -20.98 -1.97 -13.19
CA GLY A 204 -20.57 -1.24 -14.39
C GLY A 204 -20.39 -2.10 -15.64
N ALA A 205 -20.36 -3.44 -15.51
CA ALA A 205 -20.29 -4.36 -16.65
C ALA A 205 -21.55 -4.27 -17.52
N ASN A 206 -21.38 -4.45 -18.84
CA ASN A 206 -22.50 -4.57 -19.77
C ASN A 206 -23.01 -6.02 -19.82
N PRO A 207 -24.30 -6.23 -20.12
CA PRO A 207 -24.85 -7.57 -20.31
C PRO A 207 -24.13 -8.27 -21.48
N PRO A 208 -24.00 -9.61 -21.42
CA PRO A 208 -23.48 -10.40 -22.53
C PRO A 208 -24.29 -10.18 -23.80
N ASN A 209 -23.62 -10.34 -24.94
CA ASN A 209 -24.26 -10.23 -26.24
C ASN A 209 -25.42 -11.22 -26.35
N GLY A 210 -26.54 -10.74 -26.90
CA GLY A 210 -27.74 -11.53 -27.05
C GLY A 210 -28.55 -11.71 -25.77
N LEU A 211 -28.09 -11.32 -24.57
CA LEU A 211 -28.93 -11.37 -23.36
C LEU A 211 -29.91 -10.18 -23.31
N PHE A 212 -29.39 -9.00 -23.63
CA PHE A 212 -30.16 -7.76 -23.69
C PHE A 212 -30.57 -7.47 -25.14
N PRO A 213 -31.85 -7.16 -25.41
CA PRO A 213 -32.31 -6.91 -26.77
C PRO A 213 -31.72 -5.62 -27.31
N LEU A 214 -31.29 -5.64 -28.57
CA LEU A 214 -30.74 -4.47 -29.25
C LEU A 214 -31.81 -3.41 -29.49
N ASN A 215 -33.06 -3.79 -29.73
CA ASN A 215 -34.16 -2.87 -30.04
C ASN A 215 -35.54 -3.50 -29.76
N PHE A 216 -36.63 -2.78 -30.09
CA PHE A 216 -37.99 -3.26 -29.86
C PHE A 216 -38.37 -4.46 -30.74
N ARG A 217 -37.84 -4.57 -31.96
CA ARG A 217 -38.05 -5.73 -32.83
C ARG A 217 -37.49 -6.99 -32.17
N GLU A 218 -36.25 -6.94 -31.71
CA GLU A 218 -35.61 -8.06 -31.05
C GLU A 218 -36.28 -8.39 -29.71
N PHE A 219 -36.65 -7.38 -28.93
CA PHE A 219 -37.44 -7.58 -27.71
C PHE A 219 -38.75 -8.34 -28.00
N GLY A 220 -39.45 -7.99 -29.09
CA GLY A 220 -40.65 -8.69 -29.54
C GLY A 220 -40.39 -10.16 -29.88
N ASN A 221 -39.33 -10.42 -30.64
CA ASN A 221 -38.93 -11.78 -31.02
C ASN A 221 -38.58 -12.63 -29.78
N MET A 222 -37.81 -12.08 -28.84
CA MET A 222 -37.45 -12.76 -27.59
C MET A 222 -38.68 -13.08 -26.73
N ARG A 223 -39.69 -12.20 -26.71
CA ARG A 223 -40.94 -12.40 -25.96
C ARG A 223 -41.82 -13.51 -26.53
N ILE A 224 -41.82 -13.68 -27.85
CA ILE A 224 -42.68 -14.66 -28.54
C ILE A 224 -42.03 -16.05 -28.54
N ASP A 225 -40.71 -16.14 -28.37
CA ASP A 225 -39.99 -17.41 -28.18
C ASP A 225 -40.29 -18.01 -26.79
N VAL A 226 -41.41 -18.72 -26.71
CA VAL A 226 -41.91 -19.34 -25.48
C VAL A 226 -40.93 -20.38 -24.93
N ALA A 227 -40.26 -21.14 -25.82
CA ALA A 227 -39.36 -22.21 -25.41
C ALA A 227 -38.13 -21.68 -24.64
N ASN A 228 -37.59 -20.53 -25.07
CA ASN A 228 -36.39 -19.95 -24.47
C ASN A 228 -36.67 -18.79 -23.49
N SER A 229 -37.93 -18.35 -23.37
CA SER A 229 -38.30 -17.27 -22.45
C SER A 229 -37.89 -17.51 -20.99
N PRO A 230 -38.14 -18.69 -20.38
CA PRO A 230 -37.77 -18.93 -18.99
C PRO A 230 -36.27 -18.81 -18.73
N SER A 231 -35.44 -19.44 -19.57
CA SER A 231 -33.98 -19.41 -19.39
C SER A 231 -33.44 -17.99 -19.57
N ARG A 232 -33.92 -17.26 -20.57
CA ARG A 232 -33.50 -15.90 -20.87
C ARG A 232 -33.86 -14.90 -19.77
N LEU A 233 -35.09 -14.95 -19.26
CA LEU A 233 -35.51 -14.13 -18.11
C LEU A 233 -34.71 -14.47 -16.85
N ARG A 234 -34.37 -15.75 -16.64
CA ARG A 234 -33.45 -16.16 -15.56
C ARG A 234 -32.04 -15.60 -15.78
N GLY A 235 -31.55 -15.58 -17.01
CA GLY A 235 -30.27 -14.94 -17.37
C GLY A 235 -30.27 -13.45 -17.07
N LEU A 236 -31.35 -12.75 -17.40
CA LEU A 236 -31.52 -11.33 -17.07
C LEU A 236 -31.52 -11.09 -15.55
N PHE A 237 -32.28 -11.90 -14.80
CA PHE A 237 -32.27 -11.83 -13.34
C PHE A 237 -30.88 -12.14 -12.76
N TRP A 238 -30.23 -13.19 -13.26
CA TRP A 238 -28.90 -13.60 -12.82
C TRP A 238 -27.84 -12.52 -13.09
N PHE A 239 -27.89 -11.88 -14.25
CA PHE A 239 -26.98 -10.79 -14.60
C PHE A 239 -27.27 -9.51 -13.80
N TYR A 240 -28.52 -9.07 -13.68
CA TYR A 240 -28.83 -7.79 -13.02
C TYR A 240 -28.96 -7.89 -11.49
N ASN A 241 -29.20 -9.08 -10.95
CA ASN A 241 -29.44 -9.35 -9.53
C ASN A 241 -30.50 -8.41 -8.91
N ASP A 242 -31.54 -8.06 -9.68
CA ASP A 242 -32.61 -7.15 -9.25
C ASP A 242 -33.88 -7.95 -8.96
N PRO A 243 -34.45 -7.88 -7.73
CA PRO A 243 -35.65 -8.63 -7.37
C PRO A 243 -36.86 -8.40 -8.28
N ARG A 244 -36.94 -7.25 -8.95
CA ARG A 244 -38.02 -6.94 -9.91
C ARG A 244 -37.97 -7.80 -11.18
N LEU A 245 -36.81 -8.41 -11.46
CA LEU A 245 -36.60 -9.30 -12.60
C LEU A 245 -36.67 -10.77 -12.21
N PHE A 246 -36.93 -11.09 -10.94
CA PHE A 246 -36.99 -12.46 -10.46
C PHE A 246 -38.01 -13.29 -11.25
N ILE A 247 -37.60 -14.51 -11.60
CA ILE A 247 -38.47 -15.50 -12.23
C ILE A 247 -38.16 -16.90 -11.66
N PRO A 248 -39.18 -17.69 -11.27
CA PRO A 248 -38.96 -19.02 -10.72
C PRO A 248 -38.48 -20.04 -11.77
N ASN A 249 -37.84 -21.12 -11.31
CA ASN A 249 -37.26 -22.15 -12.18
C ASN A 249 -38.29 -22.87 -13.07
N ASN A 250 -39.52 -23.00 -12.58
CA ASN A 250 -40.66 -23.65 -13.21
C ASN A 250 -41.71 -22.64 -13.69
N ALA A 251 -41.27 -21.44 -14.11
CA ALA A 251 -42.17 -20.39 -14.58
C ALA A 251 -43.06 -20.87 -15.73
N THR A 252 -44.36 -20.65 -15.59
CA THR A 252 -45.35 -20.88 -16.65
C THR A 252 -45.22 -19.81 -17.74
N ASN A 253 -45.88 -20.01 -18.89
CA ASN A 253 -45.93 -19.02 -19.96
C ASN A 253 -46.49 -17.66 -19.48
N GLU A 254 -47.49 -17.70 -18.61
CA GLU A 254 -48.06 -16.50 -17.99
C GLU A 254 -47.02 -15.76 -17.15
N ARG A 255 -46.29 -16.47 -16.28
CA ARG A 255 -45.19 -15.89 -15.49
C ARG A 255 -44.05 -15.35 -16.36
N CYS A 256 -43.77 -15.99 -17.50
CA CYS A 256 -42.80 -15.47 -18.46
C CYS A 256 -43.30 -14.18 -19.13
N SER A 257 -44.59 -14.09 -19.48
CA SER A 257 -45.17 -12.86 -20.02
C SER A 257 -45.08 -11.70 -19.01
N GLU A 258 -45.42 -11.96 -17.74
CA GLU A 258 -45.23 -10.99 -16.66
C GLU A 258 -43.76 -10.59 -16.50
N GLY A 259 -42.83 -11.55 -16.55
CA GLY A 259 -41.39 -11.31 -16.49
C GLY A 259 -40.90 -10.41 -17.61
N TRP A 260 -41.37 -10.60 -18.84
CA TRP A 260 -41.07 -9.72 -19.97
C TRP A 260 -41.64 -8.31 -19.80
N ASP A 261 -42.86 -8.18 -19.25
CA ASP A 261 -43.43 -6.86 -18.96
C ASP A 261 -42.68 -6.15 -17.82
N ASN A 262 -42.18 -6.90 -16.82
CA ASN A 262 -41.29 -6.38 -15.78
C ASN A 262 -39.95 -5.93 -16.36
N PHE A 263 -39.36 -6.72 -17.26
CA PHE A 263 -38.12 -6.35 -17.93
C PHE A 263 -38.30 -5.11 -18.81
N LYS A 264 -39.40 -5.00 -19.56
CA LYS A 264 -39.75 -3.79 -20.32
C LYS A 264 -39.87 -2.55 -19.43
N ARG A 265 -40.43 -2.70 -18.22
CA ARG A 265 -40.48 -1.61 -17.24
C ARG A 265 -39.07 -1.29 -16.74
N TYR A 266 -38.26 -2.29 -16.41
CA TYR A 266 -36.90 -2.15 -15.90
C TYR A 266 -35.96 -1.39 -16.85
N ILE A 267 -36.04 -1.65 -18.17
CA ILE A 267 -35.19 -0.98 -19.17
C ILE A 267 -35.62 0.47 -19.46
N ARG A 268 -36.80 0.91 -19.00
CA ARG A 268 -37.37 2.26 -19.27
C ARG A 268 -37.62 3.12 -18.02
N LYS A 269 -37.68 2.51 -16.84
CA LYS A 269 -37.96 3.15 -15.54
C LYS A 269 -36.81 2.91 -14.59
#